data_AF-A0A401TL57-F1
#
_entry.id   AF-A0A401TL57-F1
#
_cell.length_a   1.000
_cell.length_b   1.000
_cell.length_c   1.000
_cell.angle_alpha   90.00
_cell.angle_beta   90.00
_cell.angle_gamma   90.00
#
_symmetry.space_group_name_H-M   'P 1'
#
loop_
_entity.id
_entity.type
_entity.pdbx_description
1 polymer ?
#
loop_
_entity_poly.entity_id
_entity_poly.type
_entity_poly.pdbx_seq_one_letter_code
_entity_poly.pdbx_strand_id
1 'polypeptide(L)'
;MDGALCPGINNQQYWCETGHCCGETGCCTYFYELWWFWLLWTLLIIFSCCCAYRHRRSKLRIQQQQRQQEINLIAYHGACHYPGS
;
A
#
# COMPACT_ATOMS: atom_id res chain seq x y z
N MET A 1 20.10 28.20 5.76
CA MET A 1 19.98 28.79 4.40
C MET A 1 21.30 28.49 3.73
N ASP A 2 21.48 27.24 3.29
CA ASP A 2 22.77 26.75 2.84
C ASP A 2 22.76 26.77 1.31
N GLY A 3 22.96 27.96 0.76
CA GLY A 3 23.16 28.14 -0.66
C GLY A 3 24.61 27.86 -1.06
N ALA A 4 24.80 27.25 -2.22
CA ALA A 4 26.13 26.88 -2.74
C ALA A 4 26.32 27.43 -4.16
N LEU A 5 27.56 27.81 -4.49
CA LEU A 5 27.93 28.41 -5.77
C LEU A 5 28.45 27.29 -6.70
N CYS A 6 27.67 26.91 -7.72
CA CYS A 6 27.93 25.73 -8.56
C CYS A 6 28.58 26.10 -9.91
N PRO A 7 29.52 25.29 -10.42
CA PRO A 7 30.10 25.50 -11.75
C PRO A 7 29.10 25.14 -12.86
N GLY A 8 28.71 26.11 -13.69
CA GLY A 8 27.87 25.90 -14.86
C GLY A 8 28.66 25.78 -16.17
N ILE A 9 27.94 25.47 -17.25
CA ILE A 9 28.49 25.41 -18.61
C ILE A 9 29.10 26.78 -19.00
N ASN A 10 30.24 26.78 -19.71
CA ASN A 10 31.00 27.96 -20.15
C ASN A 10 31.61 28.82 -19.03
N ASN A 11 32.07 28.20 -17.93
CA ASN A 11 32.74 28.91 -16.82
C ASN A 11 31.83 29.94 -16.10
N GLN A 12 30.52 29.87 -16.36
CA GLN A 12 29.52 30.70 -15.70
C GLN A 12 29.07 30.02 -14.42
N GLN A 13 29.35 30.65 -13.28
CA GLN A 13 28.97 30.13 -11.98
C GLN A 13 27.53 30.56 -11.65
N TYR A 14 26.70 29.64 -11.16
CA TYR A 14 25.32 29.93 -10.76
C TYR A 14 25.13 29.68 -9.26
N TRP A 15 24.26 30.47 -8.63
CA TRP A 15 23.97 30.37 -7.20
C TRP A 15 22.74 29.49 -6.97
N CYS A 16 22.86 28.50 -6.08
CA CYS A 16 21.74 27.69 -5.63
C CYS A 16 21.15 28.24 -4.33
N GLU A 17 19.92 28.75 -4.39
CA GLU A 17 19.23 29.32 -3.23
C GLU A 17 18.70 28.24 -2.27
N THR A 18 18.37 27.05 -2.78
CA THR A 18 18.00 25.86 -2.00
C THR A 18 18.38 24.58 -2.77
N GLY A 19 19.43 23.86 -2.33
CA GLY A 19 19.79 22.54 -2.87
C GLY A 19 21.29 22.29 -3.02
N HIS A 20 21.63 21.16 -3.64
CA HIS A 20 23.02 20.78 -3.95
C HIS A 20 23.28 20.90 -5.46
N CYS A 21 24.55 21.16 -5.83
CA CYS A 21 24.99 21.11 -7.22
C CYS A 21 24.82 19.68 -7.75
N CYS A 22 23.99 19.49 -8.77
CA CYS A 22 23.74 18.17 -9.34
C CYS A 22 23.60 18.31 -10.86
N GLY A 23 24.68 17.96 -11.57
CA GLY A 23 24.74 18.03 -13.02
C GLY A 23 24.90 19.45 -13.59
N GLU A 24 25.03 19.51 -14.91
CA GLU A 24 25.52 20.68 -15.66
C GLU A 24 24.52 21.86 -15.77
N THR A 25 23.25 21.70 -15.36
CA THR A 25 22.21 22.72 -15.58
C THR A 25 21.18 22.86 -14.44
N GLY A 26 21.54 22.63 -13.16
CA GLY A 26 20.57 22.87 -12.08
C GLY A 26 21.03 22.67 -10.64
N CYS A 27 20.24 23.22 -9.72
CA CYS A 27 20.29 22.93 -8.28
C CYS A 27 19.28 21.82 -8.01
N CYS A 28 19.72 20.62 -7.64
CA CYS A 28 18.78 19.54 -7.35
C CYS A 28 18.47 19.48 -5.86
N THR A 29 17.20 19.31 -5.57
CA THR A 29 16.74 18.85 -4.27
C THR A 29 16.57 17.34 -4.38
N TYR A 30 17.42 16.58 -3.69
CA TYR A 30 17.34 15.10 -3.58
C TYR A 30 15.95 14.60 -3.15
N PHE A 31 15.11 15.49 -2.64
CA PHE A 31 13.74 15.26 -2.24
C PHE A 31 12.86 14.62 -3.34
N TYR A 32 13.07 14.98 -4.61
CA TYR A 32 12.26 14.47 -5.74
C TYR A 32 12.70 13.06 -6.19
N GLU A 33 13.98 12.71 -6.01
CA GLU A 33 14.53 11.40 -6.38
C GLU A 33 14.11 10.26 -5.44
N LEU A 34 13.57 10.57 -4.26
CA LEU A 34 13.12 9.55 -3.30
C LEU A 34 11.60 9.43 -3.20
N TRP A 35 10.81 10.43 -3.63
CA TRP A 35 9.35 10.35 -3.47
C TRP A 35 8.80 9.13 -4.20
N TRP A 36 9.32 8.82 -5.38
CA TRP A 36 8.73 7.81 -6.27
C TRP A 36 8.97 6.42 -5.69
N PHE A 37 10.08 6.23 -5.00
CA PHE A 37 10.36 5.01 -4.26
C PHE A 37 9.35 4.81 -3.14
N TRP A 38 9.09 5.85 -2.35
CA TRP A 38 8.09 5.80 -1.29
C TRP A 38 6.67 5.59 -1.84
N LEU A 39 6.27 6.27 -2.92
CA LEU A 39 4.97 6.07 -3.56
C LEU A 39 4.80 4.66 -4.14
N LEU A 40 5.82 4.17 -4.86
CA LEU A 40 5.79 2.82 -5.42
C LEU A 40 5.73 1.77 -4.31
N TRP A 41 6.56 1.92 -3.28
CA TRP A 41 6.65 0.96 -2.20
C TRP A 41 5.36 0.91 -1.37
N THR A 42 4.78 2.07 -1.05
CA THR A 42 3.47 2.15 -0.38
C THR A 42 2.36 1.52 -1.21
N LEU A 43 2.31 1.77 -2.52
CA LEU A 43 1.33 1.13 -3.42
C LEU A 43 1.49 -0.39 -3.46
N LEU A 44 2.72 -0.91 -3.55
CA LEU A 44 2.99 -2.35 -3.55
C LEU A 44 2.57 -3.01 -2.23
N ILE A 45 2.84 -2.37 -1.09
CA ILE A 45 2.42 -2.86 0.23
C ILE A 45 0.89 -2.85 0.35
N ILE A 46 0.24 -1.75 -0.04
CA ILE A 46 -1.22 -1.63 0.00
C ILE A 46 -1.85 -2.69 -0.89
N PHE A 47 -1.37 -2.86 -2.12
CA PHE A 47 -1.90 -3.88 -3.03
C PHE A 47 -1.76 -5.29 -2.44
N SER A 48 -0.58 -5.62 -1.90
CA SER A 48 -0.32 -6.91 -1.24
C SER A 48 -1.23 -7.12 -0.03
N CYS A 49 -1.39 -6.10 0.81
CA CYS A 49 -2.25 -6.12 1.99
C CYS A 49 -3.72 -6.25 1.58
N CYS A 50 -4.18 -5.48 0.59
CA CYS A 50 -5.54 -5.54 0.08
C CYS A 50 -5.85 -6.90 -0.55
N CYS A 51 -4.93 -7.49 -1.32
CA CYS A 51 -5.09 -8.82 -1.90
C CYS A 51 -5.14 -9.90 -0.81
N ALA A 52 -4.20 -9.88 0.14
CA ALA A 52 -4.18 -10.81 1.26
C ALA A 52 -5.42 -10.65 2.16
N TYR A 53 -5.85 -9.42 2.42
CA TYR A 53 -7.03 -9.11 3.22
C TYR A 53 -8.31 -9.53 2.50
N ARG A 54 -8.47 -9.24 1.21
CA ARG A 54 -9.63 -9.69 0.42
C ARG A 54 -9.71 -11.21 0.35
N HIS A 55 -8.57 -11.86 0.17
CA HIS A 55 -8.48 -13.33 0.16
C HIS A 55 -8.76 -13.95 1.54
N ARG A 56 -8.28 -13.33 2.63
CA ARG A 56 -8.65 -13.74 4.00
C ARG A 56 -10.14 -13.51 4.25
N ARG A 57 -10.69 -12.38 3.79
CA ARG A 57 -12.11 -12.04 3.96
C ARG A 57 -13.02 -12.98 3.19
N SER A 58 -12.65 -13.42 1.98
CA SER A 58 -13.41 -14.44 1.26
C SER A 58 -13.35 -15.79 1.96
N LYS A 59 -12.18 -16.19 2.46
CA LYS A 59 -12.04 -17.43 3.26
C LYS A 59 -12.86 -17.40 4.54
N LEU A 60 -12.85 -16.29 5.28
CA LEU A 60 -13.66 -16.13 6.50
C LEU A 60 -15.16 -16.20 6.21
N ARG A 61 -15.63 -15.63 5.08
CA ARG A 61 -17.04 -15.74 4.67
C ARG A 61 -17.44 -17.18 4.33
N ILE A 62 -16.58 -17.95 3.66
CA ILE A 62 -16.83 -19.36 3.35
C ILE A 62 -16.83 -20.22 4.63
N GLN A 63 -15.90 -19.97 5.56
CA GLN A 63 -15.82 -20.69 6.84
C GLN A 63 -17.02 -20.36 7.77
N GLN A 64 -17.48 -19.10 7.78
CA GLN A 64 -18.70 -18.70 8.48
C GLN A 64 -19.95 -19.33 7.86
N GLN A 65 -20.02 -19.45 6.52
CA GLN A 65 -21.12 -20.16 5.85
C GLN A 65 -21.14 -21.65 6.18
N GLN A 66 -19.99 -22.34 6.21
CA GLN A 66 -19.94 -23.75 6.61
C GLN A 66 -20.38 -23.94 8.07
N ARG A 67 -19.90 -23.09 9.00
CA ARG A 67 -20.39 -23.14 10.39
C ARG A 67 -21.89 -22.87 10.50
N GLN A 68 -22.42 -21.92 9.71
CA GLN A 68 -23.85 -21.62 9.74
C GLN A 68 -24.68 -22.76 9.12
N GLN A 69 -24.16 -23.44 8.09
CA GLN A 69 -24.80 -24.61 7.48
C GLN A 69 -24.90 -25.77 8.46
N GLU A 70 -23.83 -26.05 9.21
CA GLU A 70 -23.86 -27.10 10.24
C GLU A 70 -24.88 -26.77 11.34
N ILE A 71 -24.92 -25.53 11.83
CA ILE A 71 -25.92 -25.10 12.83
C ILE A 71 -27.34 -25.21 12.29
N ASN A 72 -27.59 -24.73 11.07
CA ASN A 72 -28.90 -24.83 10.44
C ASN A 72 -29.31 -26.31 10.25
N LEU A 73 -28.40 -27.17 9.80
CA LEU A 73 -28.67 -28.60 9.61
C LEU A 73 -29.01 -29.30 10.92
N ILE A 74 -28.32 -28.96 12.03
CA ILE A 74 -28.65 -29.47 13.37
C ILE A 74 -30.01 -28.96 13.83
N ALA A 75 -30.36 -27.70 13.55
CA ALA A 75 -31.67 -27.15 13.86
C ALA A 75 -32.80 -27.83 13.05
N TYR A 76 -32.58 -28.12 11.76
CA TYR A 76 -33.53 -28.88 10.94
C TYR A 76 -33.68 -30.32 11.43
N HIS A 77 -32.57 -31.00 11.74
CA HIS A 77 -32.61 -32.35 12.28
C HIS A 77 -33.29 -32.40 13.66
N GLY A 78 -33.08 -31.38 14.49
CA GLY A 78 -33.78 -31.21 15.77
C GLY A 78 -35.28 -30.92 15.61
N ALA A 79 -35.65 -30.11 14.61
CA ALA A 79 -37.06 -29.79 14.30
C ALA A 79 -37.82 -30.99 13.70
N CYS A 80 -37.16 -31.80 12.87
CA CYS A 80 -37.73 -33.05 12.33
C CYS A 80 -37.76 -34.20 13.36
N HIS A 81 -37.05 -34.07 14.49
CA HIS A 81 -37.06 -35.07 15.57
C HIS A 81 -38.15 -34.80 16.63
N TYR A 82 -39.02 -33.81 16.46
CA TYR A 82 -40.25 -33.76 17.26
C TYR A 82 -41.21 -34.84 16.75
N PRO A 83 -41.51 -35.89 17.54
CA PRO A 83 -42.58 -36.79 17.19
C PRO A 83 -43.87 -35.98 17.26
N GLY A 84 -44.46 -35.69 16.11
CA GLY A 84 -45.86 -35.31 16.07
C GLY A 84 -46.67 -36.57 16.41
N SER A 85 -47.08 -36.70 17.68
CA SER A 85 -48.23 -37.45 18.21
C SER A 85 -48.10 -37.56 19.73
#